data_AF-A0A6G2HDU4-F1
#
_entry.id   AF-A0A6G2HDU4-F1
#
_cell.length_a   1.000
_cell.length_b   1.000
_cell.length_c   1.000
_cell.angle_alpha   90.00
_cell.angle_beta   90.00
_cell.angle_gamma   90.00
#
_symmetry.space_group_name_H-M   'P 1'
#
loop_
_entity.id
_entity.type
_entity.pdbx_description
1 polymer ?
#
loop_
_entity_poly.entity_id
_entity_poly.type
_entity_poly.pdbx_seq_one_letter_code
_entity_poly.pdbx_strand_id
1 'polypeptide(L)'
;MDDRDRADDERAGVALFVDGPNVLREEFDVDLDDVRESGAAEGHLVTTRLYLDEHATPGLIQAAEARGFEVVVTSGDVDVKLAVDAARFAAEGRMTTLAIASRDTDFKPVIEVANGYGIRTLAIAPGEFGRSDALRNAATESVTLDGDVRQNSDGGGGNGDGSEASSGSGTRADAA
;
A
#
# COMPACT_ATOMS: atom_id res chain seq x y z
N MET A 1 9.46 35.98 3.30
CA MET A 1 9.20 34.60 3.72
C MET A 1 9.82 34.49 5.10
N ASP A 2 8.99 34.34 6.13
CA ASP A 2 9.42 34.34 7.54
C ASP A 2 10.03 32.97 7.88
N ASP A 3 11.05 32.92 8.72
CA ASP A 3 11.69 31.65 9.15
C ASP A 3 10.72 30.71 9.90
N ARG A 4 9.56 31.21 10.35
CA ARG A 4 8.48 30.40 10.93
C ARG A 4 7.71 29.58 9.88
N ASP A 5 7.53 30.12 8.67
CA ASP A 5 6.86 29.41 7.58
C ASP A 5 7.71 28.21 7.12
N ARG A 6 9.05 28.33 7.15
CA ARG A 6 9.98 27.23 6.86
C ARG A 6 9.95 26.12 7.91
N ALA A 7 9.84 26.48 9.18
CA ALA A 7 9.83 25.51 10.27
C ALA A 7 8.50 24.73 10.37
N ASP A 8 7.39 25.33 9.92
CA ASP A 8 6.10 24.64 9.78
C ASP A 8 6.09 23.72 8.55
N ASP A 9 6.69 24.13 7.42
CA ASP A 9 6.91 23.28 6.23
C ASP A 9 7.85 22.08 6.53
N GLU A 10 8.84 22.26 7.40
CA GLU A 10 9.74 21.18 7.85
C GLU A 10 9.12 20.24 8.90
N ARG A 11 7.95 20.58 9.47
CA ARG A 11 7.29 19.81 10.54
C ARG A 11 6.06 19.02 10.12
N ALA A 12 5.53 19.24 8.93
CA ALA A 12 4.29 18.61 8.52
C ALA A 12 4.52 17.74 7.28
N GLY A 13 4.81 16.47 7.53
CA GLY A 13 4.95 15.44 6.49
C GLY A 13 3.74 14.50 6.43
N VAL A 14 3.98 13.29 5.95
CA VAL A 14 2.97 12.25 5.76
C VAL A 14 2.89 11.39 7.01
N ALA A 15 1.68 11.22 7.53
CA ALA A 15 1.40 10.27 8.59
C ALA A 15 0.72 9.03 7.99
N LEU A 16 1.43 7.90 8.04
CA LEU A 16 0.94 6.63 7.50
C LEU A 16 0.37 5.75 8.63
N PHE A 17 -0.92 5.43 8.52
CA PHE A 17 -1.65 4.53 9.41
C PHE A 17 -2.10 3.30 8.63
N VAL A 18 -1.67 2.13 9.04
CA VAL A 18 -1.95 0.86 8.36
C VAL A 18 -2.86 0.00 9.24
N ASP A 19 -3.97 -0.42 8.66
CA ASP A 19 -4.93 -1.35 9.24
C ASP A 19 -4.50 -2.79 8.94
N GLY A 20 -3.87 -3.44 9.91
CA GLY A 20 -3.32 -4.77 9.74
C GLY A 20 -4.35 -5.83 9.36
N PRO A 21 -5.48 -5.98 10.09
CA PRO A 21 -6.52 -6.96 9.75
C PRO A 21 -7.11 -6.81 8.34
N ASN A 22 -7.12 -5.61 7.75
CA ASN A 22 -7.58 -5.42 6.37
C ASN A 22 -6.47 -5.51 5.31
N VAL A 23 -5.24 -5.15 5.63
CA VAL A 23 -4.09 -5.13 4.70
C VAL A 23 -3.37 -6.48 4.62
N LEU A 24 -3.22 -7.18 5.74
CA LEU A 24 -2.38 -8.38 5.86
C LEU A 24 -3.14 -9.69 5.62
N ARG A 25 -4.33 -9.64 5.01
CA ARG A 25 -5.07 -10.86 4.72
C ARG A 25 -4.36 -11.65 3.62
N GLU A 26 -4.27 -12.96 3.79
CA GLU A 26 -3.56 -13.89 2.91
C GLU A 26 -4.00 -13.79 1.43
N GLU A 27 -5.23 -13.33 1.18
CA GLU A 27 -5.80 -13.16 -0.16
C GLU A 27 -5.13 -12.05 -0.99
N PHE A 28 -4.37 -11.13 -0.38
CA PHE A 28 -3.90 -9.91 -1.06
C PHE A 28 -2.39 -9.79 -1.22
N ASP A 29 -1.59 -10.71 -0.67
CA ASP A 29 -0.10 -10.76 -0.77
C ASP A 29 0.56 -9.37 -0.76
N VAL A 30 0.15 -8.50 0.17
CA VAL A 30 0.63 -7.11 0.21
C VAL A 30 1.91 -7.00 1.01
N ASP A 31 2.94 -6.44 0.39
CA ASP A 31 4.17 -6.09 1.09
C ASP A 31 3.99 -4.78 1.87
N LEU A 32 4.35 -4.81 3.15
CA LEU A 32 4.37 -3.62 4.00
C LEU A 32 5.38 -2.58 3.48
N ASP A 33 6.41 -3.02 2.76
CA ASP A 33 7.36 -2.11 2.11
C ASP A 33 6.67 -1.31 1.00
N ASP A 34 5.81 -1.92 0.17
CA ASP A 34 5.07 -1.21 -0.88
C ASP A 34 4.09 -0.17 -0.30
N VAL A 35 3.43 -0.51 0.82
CA VAL A 35 2.56 0.42 1.56
C VAL A 35 3.37 1.61 2.07
N ARG A 36 4.56 1.36 2.63
CA ARG A 36 5.44 2.39 3.14
C ARG A 36 5.97 3.29 2.02
N GLU A 37 6.37 2.70 0.90
CA GLU A 37 6.86 3.41 -0.28
C GLU A 37 5.79 4.30 -0.88
N SER A 38 4.54 3.84 -0.93
CA SER A 38 3.41 4.68 -1.38
C SER A 38 3.18 5.88 -0.48
N GLY A 39 3.27 5.72 0.84
CA GLY A 39 3.21 6.86 1.77
C GLY A 39 4.41 7.81 1.60
N ALA A 40 5.61 7.26 1.40
CA ALA A 40 6.84 8.04 1.24
C ALA A 40 6.89 8.82 -0.09
N ALA A 41 6.21 8.32 -1.14
CA ALA A 41 6.09 9.00 -2.41
C ALA A 41 5.34 10.34 -2.29
N GLU A 42 4.45 10.47 -1.31
CA GLU A 42 3.70 11.70 -1.03
C GLU A 42 4.46 12.72 -0.18
N GLY A 43 5.59 12.33 0.43
CA GLY A 43 6.41 13.20 1.26
C GLY A 43 7.11 12.48 2.40
N HIS A 44 7.82 13.25 3.23
CA HIS A 44 8.55 12.71 4.38
C HIS A 44 7.59 12.06 5.39
N LEU A 45 7.80 10.78 5.70
CA LEU A 45 7.01 10.05 6.69
C LEU A 45 7.32 10.56 8.11
N VAL A 46 6.41 11.32 8.72
CA VAL A 46 6.54 11.80 10.11
C VAL A 46 6.07 10.77 11.14
N THR A 47 5.22 9.84 10.71
CA THR A 47 4.81 8.68 11.50
C THR A 47 4.43 7.54 10.56
N THR A 48 4.71 6.31 10.99
CA THR A 48 4.39 5.10 10.24
C THR A 48 3.98 4.04 11.24
N ARG A 49 2.68 3.76 11.31
CA ARG A 49 2.09 2.90 12.33
C ARG A 49 1.32 1.75 11.71
N LEU A 50 1.54 0.56 12.25
CA LEU A 50 0.78 -0.62 11.92
C LEU A 50 -0.08 -1.01 13.12
N TYR A 51 -1.39 -1.05 12.92
CA TYR A 51 -2.35 -1.41 13.95
C TYR A 51 -2.72 -2.88 13.83
N LEU A 52 -2.61 -3.61 14.92
CA LEU A 52 -2.86 -5.05 14.99
C LEU A 52 -3.75 -5.40 16.18
N ASP A 53 -4.47 -6.50 16.04
CA ASP A 53 -5.22 -7.10 17.14
C ASP A 53 -4.30 -7.86 18.11
N GLU A 54 -4.85 -8.26 19.27
CA GLU A 54 -4.14 -8.96 20.33
C GLU A 54 -3.63 -10.37 19.95
N HIS A 55 -4.07 -10.93 18.82
CA HIS A 55 -3.66 -12.23 18.32
C HIS A 55 -2.49 -12.14 17.32
N ALA A 56 -1.97 -10.94 17.06
CA ALA A 56 -0.79 -10.75 16.24
C ALA A 56 0.37 -11.60 16.71
N THR A 57 0.92 -12.39 15.77
CA THR A 57 2.05 -13.27 16.09
C THR A 57 3.30 -12.42 16.37
N PRO A 58 4.19 -12.86 17.30
CA PRO A 58 5.46 -12.16 17.54
C PRO A 58 6.30 -11.99 16.27
N GLY A 59 6.24 -12.96 15.34
CA GLY A 59 6.95 -12.88 14.06
C GLY A 59 6.45 -11.75 13.16
N LEU A 60 5.12 -11.53 13.12
CA LEU A 60 4.53 -10.42 12.36
C LEU A 60 4.95 -9.05 12.94
N ILE A 61 4.91 -8.93 14.27
CA ILE A 61 5.33 -7.70 14.97
C ILE A 61 6.79 -7.39 14.63
N GLN A 62 7.69 -8.37 14.78
CA GLN A 62 9.11 -8.21 14.45
C GLN A 62 9.34 -7.87 12.98
N ALA A 63 8.59 -8.50 12.07
CA ALA A 63 8.70 -8.24 10.64
C ALA A 63 8.26 -6.82 10.27
N ALA A 64 7.25 -6.27 10.94
CA ALA A 64 6.79 -4.91 10.75
C ALA A 64 7.76 -3.88 11.35
N GLU A 65 8.25 -4.11 12.57
CA GLU A 65 9.26 -3.25 13.21
C GLU A 65 10.55 -3.18 12.38
N ALA A 66 10.99 -4.32 11.82
CA ALA A 66 12.15 -4.38 10.94
C ALA A 66 12.01 -3.52 9.66
N ARG A 67 10.76 -3.25 9.24
CA ARG A 67 10.43 -2.36 8.11
C ARG A 67 10.18 -0.91 8.52
N GLY A 68 10.39 -0.59 9.80
CA GLY A 68 10.28 0.76 10.34
C GLY A 68 8.86 1.17 10.77
N PHE A 69 7.95 0.21 10.96
CA PHE A 69 6.63 0.49 11.52
C PHE A 69 6.68 0.54 13.05
N GLU A 70 6.05 1.54 13.64
CA GLU A 70 5.62 1.51 15.04
C GLU A 70 4.39 0.60 15.14
N VAL A 71 4.52 -0.55 15.80
CA VAL A 71 3.42 -1.51 15.93
C VAL A 71 2.55 -1.16 17.15
N VAL A 72 1.26 -0.95 16.91
CA VAL A 72 0.26 -0.68 17.94
C VAL A 72 -0.65 -1.89 18.06
N VAL A 73 -0.52 -2.63 19.16
CA VAL A 73 -1.39 -3.77 19.48
C VAL A 73 -2.51 -3.33 20.42
N THR A 74 -3.74 -3.73 20.12
CA THR A 74 -4.91 -3.45 20.97
C THR A 74 -5.76 -4.70 21.16
N SER A 75 -6.33 -4.86 22.35
CA SER A 75 -7.35 -5.88 22.64
C SER A 75 -8.78 -5.40 22.32
N GLY A 76 -8.91 -4.15 21.88
CA GLY A 76 -10.17 -3.59 21.39
C GLY A 76 -10.26 -3.65 19.87
N ASP A 77 -11.28 -2.98 19.33
CA ASP A 77 -11.43 -2.80 17.89
C ASP A 77 -10.26 -1.99 17.31
N VAL A 78 -9.57 -2.59 16.34
CA VAL A 78 -8.39 -2.03 15.67
C VAL A 78 -8.76 -0.76 14.90
N ASP A 79 -9.92 -0.76 14.23
CA ASP A 79 -10.39 0.35 13.39
C ASP A 79 -10.69 1.56 14.25
N VAL A 80 -11.33 1.34 15.41
CA VAL A 80 -11.60 2.41 16.39
C VAL A 80 -10.29 3.01 16.91
N LYS A 81 -9.30 2.16 17.24
CA LYS A 81 -8.02 2.64 17.77
C LYS A 81 -7.25 3.46 16.73
N LEU A 82 -7.22 3.00 15.48
CA LEU A 82 -6.60 3.71 14.37
C LEU A 82 -7.30 5.04 14.12
N ALA A 83 -8.64 5.04 14.00
CA ALA A 83 -9.41 6.25 13.75
C ALA A 83 -9.22 7.31 14.85
N VAL A 84 -9.19 6.91 16.13
CA VAL A 84 -8.95 7.83 17.25
C VAL A 84 -7.56 8.43 17.19
N ASP A 85 -6.53 7.62 16.93
CA ASP A 85 -5.16 8.11 16.85
C ASP A 85 -4.97 9.04 15.65
N ALA A 86 -5.53 8.71 14.49
CA ALA A 86 -5.48 9.54 13.29
C ALA A 86 -6.21 10.88 13.48
N ALA A 87 -7.41 10.85 14.06
CA ALA A 87 -8.16 12.08 14.37
C ALA A 87 -7.43 12.97 15.38
N ARG A 88 -6.77 12.37 16.38
CA ARG A 88 -5.93 13.10 17.33
C ARG A 88 -4.72 13.72 16.64
N PHE A 89 -4.03 12.97 15.79
CA PHE A 89 -2.87 13.46 15.04
C PHE A 89 -3.25 14.65 14.13
N ALA A 90 -4.46 14.60 13.55
CA ALA A 90 -5.04 15.68 12.76
C ALA A 90 -5.35 16.92 13.60
N ALA A 91 -6.03 16.74 14.73
CA ALA A 91 -6.36 17.84 15.63
C ALA A 91 -5.10 18.52 16.24
N GLU A 92 -4.02 17.76 16.44
CA GLU A 92 -2.74 18.27 16.93
C GLU A 92 -1.90 18.96 15.83
N GLY A 93 -2.33 18.94 14.56
CA GLY A 93 -1.62 19.58 13.45
C GLY A 93 -0.25 18.95 13.15
N ARG A 94 -0.10 17.64 13.41
CA ARG A 94 1.21 16.95 13.37
C ARG A 94 1.61 16.42 11.99
N MET A 95 0.80 16.69 10.97
CA MET A 95 0.96 16.20 9.60
C MET A 95 0.29 17.16 8.61
N THR A 96 0.80 17.21 7.38
CA THR A 96 0.11 17.85 6.25
C THR A 96 -0.71 16.85 5.45
N THR A 97 -0.30 15.57 5.48
CA THR A 97 -0.97 14.48 4.76
C THR A 97 -1.26 13.33 5.70
N LEU A 98 -2.50 12.87 5.71
CA LEU A 98 -2.93 11.64 6.37
C LEU A 98 -3.07 10.53 5.32
N ALA A 99 -2.21 9.53 5.38
CA ALA A 99 -2.30 8.32 4.57
C ALA A 99 -2.89 7.17 5.41
N ILE A 100 -3.99 6.59 4.95
CA ILE A 100 -4.61 5.42 5.57
C ILE A 100 -4.53 4.25 4.59
N ALA A 101 -3.83 3.19 4.98
CA ALA A 101 -3.83 1.93 4.26
C ALA A 101 -4.90 1.02 4.85
N SER A 102 -6.08 1.03 4.21
CA SER A 102 -7.21 0.15 4.52
C SER A 102 -8.18 0.12 3.33
N ARG A 103 -9.09 -0.85 3.34
CA ARG A 103 -10.24 -0.94 2.43
C ARG A 103 -11.55 -0.64 3.12
N ASP A 104 -11.53 -0.48 4.44
CA ASP A 104 -12.74 -0.29 5.21
C ASP A 104 -13.31 1.12 4.97
N THR A 105 -14.59 1.18 4.63
CA THR A 105 -15.31 2.45 4.49
C THR A 105 -15.53 3.14 5.82
N ASP A 106 -15.37 2.42 6.93
CA ASP A 106 -15.60 2.94 8.28
C ASP A 106 -14.56 4.00 8.68
N PHE A 107 -13.47 4.14 7.92
CA PHE A 107 -12.53 5.26 8.05
C PHE A 107 -12.99 6.57 7.41
N LYS A 108 -14.12 6.58 6.69
CA LYS A 108 -14.65 7.80 6.07
C LYS A 108 -14.80 8.97 7.07
N PRO A 109 -15.34 8.79 8.30
CA PRO A 109 -15.47 9.89 9.24
C PRO A 109 -14.12 10.50 9.65
N VAL A 110 -13.05 9.69 9.79
CA VAL A 110 -11.73 10.25 10.14
C VAL A 110 -11.11 11.01 8.98
N ILE A 111 -11.33 10.55 7.75
CA ILE A 111 -10.93 11.30 6.54
C ILE A 111 -11.67 12.64 6.46
N GLU A 112 -12.99 12.66 6.69
CA GLU A 112 -13.79 13.89 6.71
C GLU A 112 -13.31 14.87 7.78
N VAL A 113 -12.96 14.37 8.97
CA VAL A 113 -12.39 15.19 10.06
C VAL A 113 -11.04 15.77 9.66
N ALA A 114 -10.13 14.97 9.09
CA ALA A 114 -8.83 15.44 8.63
C ALA A 114 -8.96 16.50 7.52
N ASN A 115 -9.81 16.26 6.52
CA ASN A 115 -10.14 17.24 5.49
C ASN A 115 -10.68 18.54 6.10
N GLY A 116 -11.50 18.46 7.15
CA GLY A 116 -12.02 19.61 7.89
C GLY A 116 -10.94 20.46 8.58
N TYR A 117 -9.79 19.85 8.93
CA TYR A 117 -8.61 20.56 9.44
C TYR A 117 -7.69 21.08 8.31
N GLY A 118 -8.05 20.90 7.04
CA GLY A 118 -7.22 21.28 5.89
C GLY A 118 -6.07 20.32 5.61
N ILE A 119 -6.10 19.12 6.19
CA ILE A 119 -5.10 18.08 5.97
C ILE A 119 -5.44 17.32 4.69
N ARG A 120 -4.44 17.13 3.82
CA ARG A 120 -4.57 16.30 2.61
C ARG A 120 -4.76 14.84 3.02
N THR A 121 -5.67 14.12 2.38
CA THR A 121 -5.96 12.72 2.74
C THR A 121 -5.66 11.78 1.57
N LEU A 122 -4.94 10.70 1.86
CA LEU A 122 -4.60 9.63 0.92
C LEU A 122 -5.17 8.30 1.42
N ALA A 123 -5.97 7.62 0.60
CA ALA A 123 -6.36 6.23 0.84
C ALA A 123 -5.47 5.28 0.02
N ILE A 124 -4.80 4.34 0.69
CA ILE A 124 -3.97 3.30 0.07
C ILE A 124 -4.73 1.97 0.12
N ALA A 125 -5.13 1.47 -1.05
CA ALA A 125 -5.80 0.18 -1.15
C ALA A 125 -4.78 -0.96 -1.36
N PRO A 126 -4.75 -1.99 -0.49
CA PRO A 126 -3.99 -3.21 -0.70
C PRO A 126 -4.64 -4.05 -1.83
N GLY A 127 -4.00 -4.11 -3.00
CA GLY A 127 -4.46 -4.94 -4.12
C GLY A 127 -5.61 -4.37 -4.97
N GLU A 128 -5.83 -4.96 -6.15
CA GLU A 128 -6.92 -4.58 -7.06
C GLU A 128 -8.31 -5.09 -6.64
N PHE A 129 -8.37 -6.20 -5.90
CA PHE A 129 -9.62 -6.89 -5.55
C PHE A 129 -10.09 -6.51 -4.13
N GLY A 130 -11.32 -5.99 -4.02
CA GLY A 130 -11.93 -5.58 -2.74
C GLY A 130 -11.87 -4.07 -2.42
N ARG A 131 -11.61 -3.22 -3.43
CA ARG A 131 -11.64 -1.76 -3.32
C ARG A 131 -13.02 -1.26 -2.86
N SER A 132 -13.05 -0.39 -1.85
CA SER A 132 -14.25 0.37 -1.49
C SER A 132 -14.26 1.73 -2.21
N ASP A 133 -15.17 1.90 -3.17
CA ASP A 133 -15.37 3.15 -3.91
C ASP A 133 -15.67 4.34 -2.97
N ALA A 134 -16.33 4.08 -1.84
CA ALA A 134 -16.73 5.12 -0.90
C ALA A 134 -15.55 5.75 -0.14
N LEU A 135 -14.48 4.99 0.16
CA LEU A 135 -13.31 5.52 0.85
C LEU A 135 -12.47 6.39 -0.09
N ARG A 136 -12.30 5.96 -1.35
CA ARG A 136 -11.64 6.77 -2.39
C ARG A 136 -12.36 8.09 -2.65
N ASN A 137 -13.69 8.06 -2.68
CA ASN A 137 -14.50 9.25 -2.92
C ASN A 137 -14.45 10.27 -1.76
N ALA A 138 -14.11 9.81 -0.55
CA ALA A 138 -13.97 10.69 0.61
C ALA A 138 -12.55 11.27 0.73
N ALA A 139 -11.53 10.53 0.27
CA ALA A 139 -10.15 10.97 0.29
C ALA A 139 -9.86 12.04 -0.77
N THR A 140 -8.88 12.90 -0.50
CA THR A 140 -8.39 13.87 -1.49
C THR A 140 -7.76 13.13 -2.67
N GLU A 141 -6.96 12.10 -2.36
CA GLU A 141 -6.30 11.24 -3.33
C GLU A 141 -6.35 9.77 -2.90
N SER A 142 -6.09 8.88 -3.85
CA SER A 142 -6.07 7.45 -3.57
C SER A 142 -5.12 6.70 -4.51
N VAL A 143 -4.35 5.79 -3.92
CA VAL A 143 -3.37 4.92 -4.59
C VAL A 143 -3.82 3.48 -4.39
N THR A 144 -3.63 2.66 -5.42
CA THR A 144 -3.78 1.21 -5.29
C THR A 144 -2.40 0.58 -5.44
N LEU A 145 -2.08 -0.34 -4.53
CA LEU A 145 -0.92 -1.21 -4.68
C LEU A 145 -1.27 -2.34 -5.65
N ASP A 146 -0.73 -2.27 -6.85
CA ASP A 146 -0.75 -3.38 -7.79
C ASP A 146 0.42 -4.28 -7.40
N GLY A 147 0.15 -5.52 -6.96
CA GLY A 147 1.21 -6.46 -6.61
C GLY A 147 2.10 -6.68 -7.82
N ASP A 148 3.33 -6.16 -7.77
CA ASP A 148 4.24 -6.18 -8.91
C ASP A 148 4.56 -7.64 -9.29
N VAL A 149 4.01 -8.07 -10.43
CA VAL A 149 4.56 -9.17 -11.20
C VAL A 149 5.95 -8.72 -11.63
N ARG A 150 6.97 -9.13 -10.87
CA ARG A 150 8.37 -8.98 -11.26
C ARG A 150 8.55 -9.60 -12.65
N GLN A 151 8.56 -8.77 -13.69
CA GLN A 151 8.98 -9.19 -15.02
C GLN A 151 10.48 -9.48 -14.94
N ASN A 152 10.82 -10.76 -14.80
CA ASN A 152 12.17 -11.24 -15.07
C ASN A 152 12.54 -10.87 -16.50
N SER A 153 13.28 -9.77 -16.62
CA SER A 153 14.00 -9.38 -17.82
C SER A 153 15.36 -10.07 -17.81
N ASP A 154 15.36 -11.39 -18.00
CA ASP A 154 16.58 -12.10 -18.41
C ASP A 154 16.58 -12.22 -19.94
N GLY A 155 17.05 -11.15 -20.56
CA GLY A 155 17.59 -11.19 -21.91
C GLY A 155 19.02 -11.71 -21.88
N GLY A 156 19.27 -12.85 -22.55
CA GLY A 156 20.61 -13.38 -22.80
C GLY A 156 20.60 -14.29 -24.01
N GLY A 157 20.85 -13.72 -25.19
CA GLY A 157 20.73 -14.39 -26.49
C GLY A 157 21.87 -15.34 -26.87
N GLY A 158 21.65 -16.05 -27.98
CA GLY A 158 22.67 -16.87 -28.64
C GLY A 158 22.13 -17.58 -29.89
N ASN A 159 22.19 -16.90 -31.04
CA ASN A 159 21.95 -17.45 -32.37
C ASN A 159 22.83 -18.69 -32.67
N GLY A 160 22.26 -19.67 -33.37
CA GLY A 160 22.97 -20.82 -33.93
C GLY A 160 22.21 -21.45 -35.09
N ASP A 161 22.64 -21.08 -36.29
CA ASP A 161 22.24 -21.45 -37.65
C ASP A 161 22.02 -22.96 -37.92
N GLY A 162 21.22 -23.28 -38.94
CA GLY A 162 20.98 -24.65 -39.37
C GLY A 162 19.86 -24.82 -40.40
N SER A 163 20.09 -24.32 -41.60
CA SER A 163 19.33 -24.58 -42.84
C SER A 163 19.03 -26.06 -43.09
N GLU A 164 17.83 -26.38 -43.60
CA GLU A 164 17.64 -27.19 -44.83
C GLU A 164 16.17 -27.23 -45.26
N ALA A 165 15.97 -26.86 -46.52
CA ALA A 165 14.72 -27.02 -47.26
C ALA A 165 14.87 -28.23 -48.19
N SER A 166 13.85 -29.09 -48.30
CA SER A 166 13.45 -29.65 -49.60
C SER A 166 12.07 -30.34 -49.53
N SER A 167 11.16 -29.84 -50.37
CA SER A 167 10.27 -30.58 -51.29
C SER A 167 9.77 -31.97 -50.92
N GLY A 168 8.44 -32.13 -51.03
CA GLY A 168 7.77 -33.42 -51.00
C GLY A 168 7.82 -34.21 -52.31
N SER A 169 7.30 -35.43 -52.24
CA SER A 169 6.63 -36.12 -53.34
C SER A 169 5.87 -37.30 -52.75
N GLY A 170 4.57 -37.39 -53.04
CA GLY A 170 3.77 -38.57 -52.68
C GLY A 170 4.11 -39.76 -53.56
N THR A 171 3.71 -40.95 -53.11
CA THR A 171 3.35 -42.08 -53.99
C THR A 171 2.35 -42.97 -53.25
N ARG A 172 1.26 -43.27 -53.96
CA ARG A 172 0.20 -44.23 -53.64
C ARG A 172 0.64 -45.67 -53.99
N ALA A 173 -0.21 -46.62 -53.61
CA ALA A 173 -0.32 -48.01 -54.07
C ALA A 173 0.53 -49.01 -53.26
N ASP A 174 0.11 -50.24 -52.96
CA ASP A 174 -1.13 -50.99 -53.16
C ASP A 174 -1.04 -52.29 -52.32
N ALA A 175 -2.21 -52.87 -52.03
CA ALA A 175 -2.54 -54.30 -51.89
C ALA A 175 -1.54 -55.32 -51.27
N ALA A 176 -1.99 -55.97 -50.18
CA ALA A 176 -2.22 -57.42 -50.11
C ALA A 176 -3.11 -57.76 -48.90
#